data_AF-A0A6J6GMG2-F1
#
_entry.id   AF-A0A6J6GMG2-F1
#
_cell.length_a   1.000
_cell.length_b   1.000
_cell.length_c   1.000
_cell.angle_alpha   90.00
_cell.angle_beta   90.00
_cell.angle_gamma   90.00
#
_symmetry.space_group_name_H-M   'P 1'
#
loop_
_entity.id
_entity.type
_entity.pdbx_description
1 polymer ?
#
loop_
_entity_poly.entity_id
_entity_poly.type
_entity_poly.pdbx_seq_one_letter_code
_entity_poly.pdbx_strand_id
1 'polypeptide(L)'
;MSSDAQHTGLILLTGTDAPGITQALFATLEPFAITVLDIEQVVISDRLILTVLIGLSPAHAKAIESDLDECAAKLGVDIATLFSDSTSSSIQAKTGLLHVVALSQKLQPGAISEIATAITSQGGNIERIFRTASYPVTAVEFQVSGASVDQLRTSLALVSREVGIDIAVSPGGLARLAKKLVVMDVDSTLIQQEVIELLAEKVGVADQVVSITAAAMAGELDFAESLRARVALLTGAPESILAEVRSEIKLTPGARTLVKTLQKLGHEVAVVSGGFTIVIEPLLKELGIVNYRANTLEVSNGKLTGQVVDPIIDRAAKAQALRDFAEKTGVPLDQTIAIGDGANDLDMIAAAGLGIAFNAKPAVKAAADSSLSAPYLDSVLYLLGISREDVESANI
;
A
#
# COMPACT_ATOMS: atom_id res chain seq x y z
N MET A 1 -42.04 15.35 -6.72
CA MET A 1 -41.48 16.60 -7.27
C MET A 1 -41.00 16.27 -8.66
N SER A 2 -41.44 17.01 -9.69
CA SER A 2 -41.32 16.59 -11.09
C SER A 2 -39.86 16.37 -11.48
N SER A 3 -39.64 15.28 -12.23
CA SER A 3 -38.43 15.07 -13.01
C SER A 3 -38.45 16.05 -14.18
N ASP A 4 -38.10 17.30 -13.94
CA ASP A 4 -37.89 18.23 -15.05
C ASP A 4 -36.68 17.72 -15.83
N ALA A 5 -36.89 17.39 -17.11
CA ALA A 5 -35.82 17.03 -18.02
C ALA A 5 -34.79 18.16 -18.01
N GLN A 6 -33.56 17.86 -17.59
CA GLN A 6 -32.52 18.85 -17.47
C GLN A 6 -31.74 18.89 -18.77
N HIS A 7 -31.80 20.01 -19.49
CA HIS A 7 -30.91 20.25 -20.62
C HIS A 7 -29.52 20.57 -20.08
N THR A 8 -28.51 19.92 -20.65
CA THR A 8 -27.13 19.95 -20.16
C THR A 8 -26.15 20.28 -21.26
N GLY A 9 -25.04 20.92 -20.91
CA GLY A 9 -23.90 21.16 -21.79
C GLY A 9 -22.63 20.63 -21.15
N LEU A 10 -21.90 19.76 -21.85
CA LEU A 10 -20.54 19.39 -21.47
C LEU A 10 -19.56 20.31 -22.19
N ILE A 11 -18.73 21.00 -21.43
CA ILE A 11 -17.64 21.85 -21.92
C ILE A 11 -16.32 21.11 -21.64
N LEU A 12 -15.51 20.92 -22.67
CA LEU A 12 -14.17 20.36 -22.58
C LEU A 12 -13.17 21.41 -23.06
N LEU A 13 -12.35 21.92 -22.14
CA LEU A 13 -11.25 22.83 -22.44
C LEU A 13 -9.94 22.06 -22.40
N THR A 14 -9.13 22.16 -23.46
CA THR A 14 -7.80 21.56 -23.54
C THR A 14 -6.77 22.55 -24.08
N GLY A 15 -5.57 22.60 -23.52
CA GLY A 15 -4.55 23.53 -24.00
C GLY A 15 -3.25 23.49 -23.20
N THR A 16 -2.37 24.47 -23.45
CA THR A 16 -1.21 24.72 -22.58
C THR A 16 -1.71 25.40 -21.30
N ASP A 17 -1.30 24.89 -20.14
CA ASP A 17 -1.69 25.45 -18.85
C ASP A 17 -1.12 26.86 -18.64
N ALA A 18 -1.95 27.74 -18.07
CA ALA A 18 -1.58 29.10 -17.72
C ALA A 18 -2.48 29.64 -16.60
N PRO A 19 -1.96 30.50 -15.72
CA PRO A 19 -2.78 31.17 -14.72
C PRO A 19 -3.94 31.95 -15.35
N GLY A 20 -5.14 31.83 -14.77
CA GLY A 20 -6.32 32.60 -15.18
C GLY A 20 -7.23 31.94 -16.21
N ILE A 21 -6.87 30.77 -16.77
CA ILE A 21 -7.73 30.06 -17.74
C ILE A 21 -9.10 29.74 -17.13
N THR A 22 -9.13 29.11 -15.94
CA THR A 22 -10.37 28.76 -15.23
C THR A 22 -11.20 30.02 -14.93
N GLN A 23 -10.55 31.11 -14.52
CA GLN A 23 -11.22 32.38 -14.24
C GLN A 23 -11.85 32.98 -15.50
N ALA A 24 -11.14 32.98 -16.63
CA ALA A 24 -11.64 33.48 -17.90
C ALA A 24 -12.83 32.65 -18.41
N LEU A 25 -12.75 31.31 -18.32
CA LEU A 25 -13.85 30.42 -18.69
C LEU A 25 -15.13 30.76 -17.90
N PHE A 26 -15.05 30.84 -16.57
CA PHE A 26 -16.23 31.12 -15.76
C PHE A 26 -16.73 32.57 -15.87
N ALA A 27 -15.85 33.54 -16.13
CA ALA A 27 -16.26 34.91 -16.45
C ALA A 27 -17.04 34.99 -17.78
N THR A 28 -16.69 34.17 -18.78
CA THR A 28 -17.45 34.05 -20.02
C THR A 28 -18.84 33.44 -19.79
N LEU A 29 -18.96 32.51 -18.83
CA LEU A 29 -20.22 31.83 -18.53
C LEU A 29 -21.13 32.61 -17.57
N GLU A 30 -20.58 33.53 -16.77
CA GLU A 30 -21.28 34.33 -15.75
C GLU A 30 -22.54 35.07 -16.25
N PRO A 31 -22.59 35.64 -17.47
CA PRO A 31 -23.79 36.33 -17.95
C PRO A 31 -25.02 35.43 -18.17
N PHE A 32 -24.82 34.12 -18.27
CA PHE A 32 -25.90 33.17 -18.57
C PHE A 32 -26.55 32.62 -17.30
N ALA A 33 -27.87 32.44 -17.31
CA ALA A 33 -28.55 31.70 -16.25
C ALA A 33 -28.32 30.19 -16.43
N ILE A 34 -27.19 29.72 -15.90
CA ILE A 34 -26.76 28.32 -15.90
C ILE A 34 -26.44 27.85 -14.47
N THR A 35 -26.24 26.56 -14.30
CA THR A 35 -25.78 25.94 -13.05
C THR A 35 -24.66 24.98 -13.36
N VAL A 36 -23.53 25.06 -12.64
CA VAL A 36 -22.46 24.05 -12.75
C VAL A 36 -22.93 22.79 -12.02
N LEU A 37 -22.97 21.67 -12.74
CA LEU A 37 -23.41 20.36 -12.24
C LEU A 37 -22.22 19.49 -11.85
N ASP A 38 -21.12 19.58 -12.60
CA ASP A 38 -19.87 18.87 -12.34
C ASP A 38 -18.69 19.66 -12.90
N ILE A 39 -17.51 19.49 -12.30
CA ILE A 39 -16.28 20.16 -12.71
C ILE A 39 -15.06 19.33 -12.33
N GLU A 40 -14.20 19.05 -13.30
CA GLU A 40 -12.90 18.42 -13.06
C GLU A 40 -11.78 19.14 -13.83
N GLN A 41 -10.65 19.35 -13.17
CA GLN A 41 -9.46 19.92 -13.78
C GLN A 41 -8.25 19.01 -13.51
N VAL A 42 -7.44 18.79 -14.54
CA VAL A 42 -6.14 18.12 -14.42
C VAL A 42 -5.09 18.83 -15.25
N VAL A 43 -3.89 18.95 -14.69
CA VAL A 43 -2.72 19.50 -15.37
C VAL A 43 -1.64 18.42 -15.42
N ILE A 44 -1.15 18.10 -16.62
CA ILE A 44 -0.11 17.08 -16.84
C ILE A 44 0.94 17.68 -17.78
N SER A 45 2.17 17.86 -17.30
CA SER A 45 3.29 18.38 -18.11
C SER A 45 2.93 19.67 -18.88
N ASP A 46 2.42 20.67 -18.17
CA ASP A 46 1.95 21.96 -18.71
C ASP A 46 0.77 21.85 -19.69
N ARG A 47 0.06 20.71 -19.71
CA ARG A 47 -1.18 20.54 -20.47
C ARG A 47 -2.38 20.53 -19.53
N LEU A 48 -3.31 21.44 -19.76
CA LEU A 48 -4.55 21.56 -19.03
C LEU A 48 -5.66 20.77 -19.74
N ILE A 49 -6.42 20.01 -18.96
CA ILE A 49 -7.73 19.48 -19.34
C ILE A 49 -8.71 19.94 -18.26
N LEU A 50 -9.76 20.67 -18.64
CA LEU A 50 -10.81 21.15 -17.76
C LEU A 50 -12.17 20.75 -18.35
N THR A 51 -12.91 19.92 -17.63
CA THR A 51 -14.27 19.52 -17.99
C THR A 51 -15.26 20.22 -17.07
N VAL A 52 -16.33 20.78 -17.65
CA VAL A 52 -17.41 21.41 -16.90
C VAL A 52 -18.73 20.90 -17.46
N LEU A 53 -19.53 20.27 -16.62
CA LEU A 53 -20.91 19.92 -16.94
C LEU A 53 -21.82 21.04 -16.41
N ILE A 54 -22.62 21.64 -17.28
CA ILE A 54 -23.55 22.72 -16.92
C ILE A 54 -24.99 22.32 -17.20
N GLY A 55 -25.91 22.74 -16.35
CA GLY A 55 -27.35 22.74 -16.58
C GLY A 55 -27.75 24.12 -17.08
N LEU A 56 -28.53 24.16 -18.16
CA LEU A 56 -28.89 25.40 -18.83
C LEU A 56 -30.25 25.30 -19.52
N SER A 57 -30.86 26.44 -19.83
CA SER A 57 -31.97 26.48 -20.80
C SER A 57 -31.45 26.22 -22.22
N PRO A 58 -32.14 25.42 -23.06
CA PRO A 58 -31.76 25.21 -24.46
C PRO A 58 -31.58 26.50 -25.25
N ALA A 59 -32.24 27.59 -24.85
CA ALA A 59 -32.12 28.90 -25.49
C ALA A 59 -30.71 29.52 -25.36
N HIS A 60 -29.93 29.13 -24.36
CA HIS A 60 -28.59 29.68 -24.14
C HIS A 60 -27.49 28.95 -24.93
N ALA A 61 -27.74 27.73 -25.43
CA ALA A 61 -26.70 26.85 -25.98
C ALA A 61 -25.85 27.52 -27.08
N LYS A 62 -26.49 28.10 -28.09
CA LYS A 62 -25.78 28.77 -29.21
C LYS A 62 -24.99 30.00 -28.79
N ALA A 63 -25.51 30.78 -27.84
CA ALA A 63 -24.82 31.98 -27.36
C ALA A 63 -23.60 31.62 -26.51
N ILE A 64 -23.74 30.61 -25.64
CA ILE A 64 -22.64 30.06 -24.86
C ILE A 64 -21.55 29.51 -25.80
N GLU A 65 -21.92 28.74 -26.83
CA GLU A 65 -20.96 28.20 -27.81
C GLU A 65 -20.13 29.32 -28.46
N SER A 66 -20.80 30.38 -28.94
CA SER A 66 -20.12 31.54 -29.54
C SER A 66 -19.17 32.26 -28.58
N ASP A 67 -19.62 32.54 -27.35
CA ASP A 67 -18.81 33.25 -26.35
C ASP A 67 -17.62 32.40 -25.89
N LEU A 68 -17.78 31.07 -25.84
CA LEU A 68 -16.71 30.13 -25.54
C LEU A 68 -15.69 30.02 -26.68
N ASP A 69 -16.11 30.07 -27.94
CA ASP A 69 -15.18 30.11 -29.08
C ASP A 69 -14.30 31.37 -29.07
N GLU A 70 -14.87 32.52 -28.73
CA GLU A 70 -14.10 33.75 -28.53
C GLU A 70 -13.13 33.65 -27.35
N CYS A 71 -13.57 33.04 -26.25
CA CYS A 71 -12.74 32.77 -25.08
C CYS A 71 -11.56 31.84 -25.41
N ALA A 72 -11.83 30.76 -26.16
CA ALA A 72 -10.83 29.82 -26.63
C ALA A 72 -9.74 30.52 -27.45
N ALA A 73 -10.15 31.34 -28.43
CA ALA A 73 -9.23 32.11 -29.26
C ALA A 73 -8.38 33.11 -28.45
N LYS A 74 -8.99 33.78 -27.46
CA LYS A 74 -8.30 34.73 -26.59
C LYS A 74 -7.24 34.08 -25.69
N LEU A 75 -7.55 32.89 -25.18
CA LEU A 75 -6.68 32.14 -24.27
C LEU A 75 -5.65 31.27 -25.00
N GLY A 76 -5.84 31.03 -26.30
CA GLY A 76 -5.00 30.10 -27.07
C GLY A 76 -5.19 28.65 -26.63
N VAL A 77 -6.42 28.28 -26.27
CA VAL A 77 -6.82 26.93 -25.88
C VAL A 77 -7.93 26.44 -26.81
N ASP A 78 -8.17 25.13 -26.82
CA ASP A 78 -9.29 24.53 -27.53
C ASP A 78 -10.46 24.34 -26.55
N ILE A 79 -11.66 24.77 -26.93
CA ILE A 79 -12.89 24.50 -26.18
C ILE A 79 -13.85 23.76 -27.09
N ALA A 80 -14.30 22.58 -26.66
CA ALA A 80 -15.34 21.81 -27.32
C ALA A 80 -16.60 21.79 -26.43
N THR A 81 -17.78 21.88 -27.05
CA THR A 81 -19.05 21.82 -26.33
C THR A 81 -19.95 20.72 -26.89
N LEU A 82 -20.73 20.09 -26.01
CA LEU A 82 -21.75 19.11 -26.38
C LEU A 82 -23.01 19.36 -25.55
N PHE A 83 -24.04 19.90 -26.19
CA PHE A 83 -25.35 20.13 -25.57
C PHE A 83 -26.30 18.96 -25.82
N SER A 84 -26.98 18.48 -24.79
CA SER A 84 -27.93 17.37 -24.90
C SER A 84 -29.05 17.45 -23.87
N ASP A 85 -30.21 16.92 -24.25
CA ASP A 85 -31.33 16.70 -23.33
C ASP A 85 -31.04 15.43 -22.52
N SER A 86 -30.79 15.58 -21.21
CA SER A 86 -30.56 14.44 -20.33
C SER A 86 -31.87 13.96 -19.72
N THR A 87 -32.12 12.64 -19.77
CA THR A 87 -33.26 12.00 -19.08
C THR A 87 -32.93 11.59 -17.65
N SER A 88 -31.69 11.78 -17.21
CA SER A 88 -31.17 11.37 -15.91
C SER A 88 -30.78 12.59 -15.09
N SER A 89 -31.56 12.89 -14.05
CA SER A 89 -31.34 14.02 -13.13
C SER A 89 -30.29 13.75 -12.05
N SER A 90 -29.59 12.61 -12.07
CA SER A 90 -28.62 12.25 -11.04
C SER A 90 -27.34 11.68 -11.65
N ILE A 91 -26.19 12.22 -11.24
CA ILE A 91 -24.90 11.56 -11.33
C ILE A 91 -25.02 10.29 -10.48
N GLN A 92 -25.24 9.14 -11.11
CA GLN A 92 -25.41 7.88 -10.39
C GLN A 92 -24.10 7.57 -9.67
N ALA A 93 -24.12 7.54 -8.33
CA ALA A 93 -22.92 7.27 -7.55
C ALA A 93 -22.34 5.91 -7.97
N LYS A 94 -21.11 5.92 -8.50
CA LYS A 94 -20.44 4.70 -8.96
C LYS A 94 -20.22 3.78 -7.75
N THR A 95 -20.80 2.58 -7.79
CA THR A 95 -20.69 1.59 -6.72
C THR A 95 -19.53 0.63 -6.97
N GLY A 96 -18.91 0.11 -5.92
CA GLY A 96 -17.85 -0.88 -6.04
C GLY A 96 -16.54 -0.32 -6.57
N LEU A 97 -16.17 0.89 -6.13
CA LEU A 97 -14.87 1.47 -6.44
C LEU A 97 -13.76 0.66 -5.77
N LEU A 98 -12.78 0.25 -6.56
CA LEU A 98 -11.60 -0.49 -6.18
C LEU A 98 -10.36 0.30 -6.59
N HIS A 99 -9.26 0.04 -5.90
CA HIS A 99 -7.96 0.57 -6.26
C HIS A 99 -7.02 -0.58 -6.60
N VAL A 100 -6.51 -0.54 -7.83
CA VAL A 100 -5.44 -1.42 -8.29
C VAL A 100 -4.17 -0.59 -8.31
N VAL A 101 -3.17 -0.96 -7.53
CA VAL A 101 -1.87 -0.28 -7.49
C VAL A 101 -0.82 -1.18 -8.10
N ALA A 102 -0.19 -0.72 -9.17
CA ALA A 102 0.91 -1.41 -9.84
C ALA A 102 2.25 -0.75 -9.46
N LEU A 103 3.21 -1.56 -9.06
CA LEU A 103 4.52 -1.16 -8.57
C LEU A 103 5.62 -1.84 -9.40
N SER A 104 6.55 -1.05 -9.90
CA SER A 104 7.72 -1.55 -10.62
C SER A 104 8.84 -0.53 -10.65
N GLN A 105 10.09 -0.98 -10.72
CA GLN A 105 11.21 -0.08 -11.05
C GLN A 105 11.10 0.45 -12.48
N LYS A 106 10.53 -0.34 -13.39
CA LYS A 106 10.41 0.01 -14.81
C LYS A 106 9.10 -0.51 -15.40
N LEU A 107 8.02 0.22 -15.17
CA LEU A 107 6.69 -0.15 -15.66
C LEU A 107 6.65 -0.08 -17.20
N GLN A 108 6.56 -1.24 -17.85
CA GLN A 108 6.48 -1.34 -19.32
C GLN A 108 5.04 -1.16 -19.82
N PRO A 109 4.82 -0.64 -21.04
CA PRO A 109 3.48 -0.56 -21.63
C PRO A 109 2.74 -1.90 -21.66
N GLY A 110 3.45 -3.01 -21.89
CA GLY A 110 2.87 -4.35 -21.83
C GLY A 110 2.23 -4.67 -20.47
N ALA A 111 2.85 -4.23 -19.38
CA ALA A 111 2.29 -4.42 -18.04
C ALA A 111 0.96 -3.69 -17.85
N ILE A 112 0.87 -2.45 -18.34
CA ILE A 112 -0.37 -1.67 -18.31
C ILE A 112 -1.46 -2.36 -19.15
N SER A 113 -1.10 -2.87 -20.33
CA SER A 113 -2.02 -3.60 -21.20
C SER A 113 -2.58 -4.86 -20.53
N GLU A 114 -1.74 -5.65 -19.88
CA GLU A 114 -2.18 -6.86 -19.16
C GLU A 114 -3.07 -6.52 -17.96
N ILE A 115 -2.73 -5.49 -17.19
CA ILE A 115 -3.59 -5.00 -16.09
C ILE A 115 -4.96 -4.58 -16.61
N ALA A 116 -5.00 -3.76 -17.67
CA ALA A 116 -6.25 -3.28 -18.25
C ALA A 116 -7.08 -4.43 -18.85
N THR A 117 -6.42 -5.41 -19.46
CA THR A 117 -7.08 -6.62 -20.00
C THR A 117 -7.70 -7.45 -18.89
N ALA A 118 -6.98 -7.66 -17.79
CA ALA A 118 -7.49 -8.38 -16.62
C ALA A 118 -8.69 -7.66 -15.99
N ILE A 119 -8.62 -6.33 -15.84
CA ILE A 119 -9.74 -5.51 -15.33
C ILE A 119 -10.97 -5.65 -16.23
N THR A 120 -10.79 -5.47 -17.54
CA THR A 120 -11.87 -5.55 -18.53
C THR A 120 -12.50 -6.94 -18.56
N SER A 121 -11.70 -8.00 -18.44
CA SER A 121 -12.17 -9.39 -18.46
C SER A 121 -13.06 -9.74 -17.25
N GLN A 122 -12.94 -9.01 -16.15
CA GLN A 122 -13.81 -9.14 -14.97
C GLN A 122 -15.00 -8.15 -15.01
N GLY A 123 -15.22 -7.45 -16.13
CA GLY A 123 -16.29 -6.47 -16.29
C GLY A 123 -16.01 -5.11 -15.64
N GLY A 124 -14.77 -4.89 -15.17
CA GLY A 124 -14.38 -3.64 -14.56
C GLY A 124 -14.15 -2.51 -15.56
N ASN A 125 -14.45 -1.28 -15.16
CA ASN A 125 -14.11 -0.07 -15.90
C ASN A 125 -13.00 0.71 -15.18
N ILE A 126 -12.01 1.21 -15.92
CA ILE A 126 -10.97 2.09 -15.36
C ILE A 126 -11.50 3.52 -15.39
N GLU A 127 -11.78 4.05 -14.21
CA GLU A 127 -12.30 5.40 -14.01
C GLU A 127 -11.21 6.47 -14.07
N ARG A 128 -10.04 6.14 -13.51
CA ARG A 128 -8.92 7.07 -13.41
C ARG A 128 -7.61 6.31 -13.31
N ILE A 129 -6.57 6.87 -13.91
CA ILE A 129 -5.19 6.40 -13.74
C ILE A 129 -4.33 7.59 -13.32
N PHE A 130 -3.54 7.42 -12.27
CA PHE A 130 -2.57 8.44 -11.87
C PHE A 130 -1.35 7.80 -11.20
N ARG A 131 -0.21 8.50 -11.27
CA ARG A 131 1.03 8.05 -10.65
C ARG A 131 1.05 8.51 -9.19
N THR A 132 1.23 7.58 -8.25
CA THR A 132 1.38 7.87 -6.81
C THR A 132 2.83 8.00 -6.39
N ALA A 133 3.78 7.40 -7.13
CA ALA A 133 5.21 7.57 -6.87
C ALA A 133 6.04 7.44 -8.15
N SER A 134 7.13 8.19 -8.24
CA SER A 134 8.18 8.04 -9.26
C SER A 134 9.48 7.46 -8.70
N TYR A 135 9.64 7.47 -7.37
CA TYR A 135 10.82 7.03 -6.62
C TYR A 135 10.39 6.51 -5.24
N PRO A 136 11.07 5.50 -4.63
CA PRO A 136 12.16 4.70 -5.21
C PRO A 136 11.68 3.66 -6.23
N VAL A 137 10.36 3.48 -6.34
CA VAL A 137 9.69 2.66 -7.35
C VAL A 137 8.62 3.50 -8.03
N THR A 138 8.33 3.17 -9.29
CA THR A 138 7.17 3.76 -9.96
C THR A 138 5.92 3.05 -9.44
N ALA A 139 4.99 3.84 -8.90
CA ALA A 139 3.68 3.37 -8.46
C ALA A 139 2.59 4.07 -9.28
N VAL A 140 1.72 3.28 -9.91
CA VAL A 140 0.58 3.76 -10.68
C VAL A 140 -0.69 3.15 -10.12
N GLU A 141 -1.65 4.01 -9.82
CA GLU A 141 -2.94 3.61 -9.31
C GLU A 141 -4.01 3.70 -10.40
N PHE A 142 -4.82 2.66 -10.50
CA PHE A 142 -6.02 2.58 -11.30
C PHE A 142 -7.22 2.55 -10.36
N GLN A 143 -8.11 3.52 -10.52
CA GLN A 143 -9.42 3.49 -9.88
C GLN A 143 -10.37 2.71 -10.79
N VAL A 144 -10.96 1.65 -10.26
CA VAL A 144 -11.73 0.68 -11.03
C VAL A 144 -13.15 0.59 -10.46
N SER A 145 -14.17 0.60 -11.32
CA SER A 145 -15.56 0.35 -10.92
C SER A 145 -16.08 -0.94 -11.57
N GLY A 146 -17.21 -1.46 -11.09
CA GLY A 146 -17.92 -2.56 -11.77
C GLY A 146 -17.32 -3.96 -11.62
N ALA A 147 -16.27 -4.14 -10.82
CA ALA A 147 -15.63 -5.43 -10.58
C ALA A 147 -15.63 -5.83 -9.10
N SER A 148 -15.48 -7.13 -8.83
CA SER A 148 -15.30 -7.67 -7.47
C SER A 148 -13.82 -7.65 -7.05
N VAL A 149 -13.55 -7.34 -5.78
CA VAL A 149 -12.20 -7.37 -5.19
C VAL A 149 -11.56 -8.74 -5.37
N ASP A 150 -12.28 -9.81 -5.04
CA ASP A 150 -11.73 -11.18 -5.03
C ASP A 150 -11.41 -11.68 -6.44
N GLN A 151 -12.26 -11.34 -7.41
CA GLN A 151 -12.05 -11.65 -8.82
C GLN A 151 -10.81 -10.92 -9.37
N LEU A 152 -10.70 -9.61 -9.10
CA LEU A 152 -9.54 -8.83 -9.53
C LEU A 152 -8.25 -9.27 -8.85
N ARG A 153 -8.27 -9.56 -7.54
CA ARG A 153 -7.09 -10.09 -6.83
C ARG A 153 -6.60 -11.37 -7.51
N THR A 154 -7.51 -12.29 -7.79
CA THR A 154 -7.17 -13.57 -8.42
C THR A 154 -6.58 -13.37 -9.82
N SER A 155 -7.21 -12.56 -10.67
CA SER A 155 -6.74 -12.34 -12.04
C SER A 155 -5.43 -11.55 -12.09
N LEU A 156 -5.29 -10.51 -11.27
CA LEU A 156 -4.10 -9.65 -11.26
C LEU A 156 -2.92 -10.30 -10.56
N ALA A 157 -3.14 -11.26 -9.65
CA ALA A 157 -2.05 -12.08 -9.11
C ALA A 157 -1.34 -12.91 -10.19
N LEU A 158 -2.06 -13.36 -11.23
CA LEU A 158 -1.47 -14.04 -12.38
C LEU A 158 -0.64 -13.06 -13.22
N VAL A 159 -1.21 -11.90 -13.54
CA VAL A 159 -0.52 -10.83 -14.28
C VAL A 159 0.76 -10.39 -13.57
N SER A 160 0.71 -10.21 -12.25
CA SER A 160 1.86 -9.85 -11.42
C SER A 160 3.02 -10.84 -11.60
N ARG A 161 2.72 -12.14 -11.62
CA ARG A 161 3.72 -13.21 -11.79
C ARG A 161 4.28 -13.28 -13.21
N GLU A 162 3.42 -13.17 -14.22
CA GLU A 162 3.81 -13.29 -15.63
C GLU A 162 4.64 -12.10 -16.10
N VAL A 163 4.25 -10.89 -15.69
CA VAL A 163 4.89 -9.64 -16.10
C VAL A 163 6.06 -9.25 -15.18
N GLY A 164 6.13 -9.82 -13.97
CA GLY A 164 7.19 -9.53 -13.00
C GLY A 164 7.06 -8.13 -12.38
N ILE A 165 5.83 -7.73 -12.06
CA ILE A 165 5.53 -6.49 -11.33
C ILE A 165 4.69 -6.79 -10.09
N ASP A 166 4.75 -5.91 -9.11
CA ASP A 166 3.94 -6.05 -7.91
C ASP A 166 2.58 -5.38 -8.14
N ILE A 167 1.49 -6.06 -7.79
CA ILE A 167 0.14 -5.51 -7.91
C ILE A 167 -0.60 -5.73 -6.60
N ALA A 168 -1.30 -4.71 -6.11
CA ALA A 168 -2.25 -4.83 -5.02
C ALA A 168 -3.64 -4.38 -5.45
N VAL A 169 -4.66 -5.04 -4.89
CA VAL A 169 -6.05 -4.67 -5.07
C VAL A 169 -6.67 -4.43 -3.70
N SER A 170 -7.21 -3.23 -3.51
CA SER A 170 -7.88 -2.83 -2.28
C SER A 170 -9.28 -2.28 -2.54
N PRO A 171 -10.21 -2.42 -1.58
CA PRO A 171 -11.48 -1.71 -1.62
C PRO A 171 -11.25 -0.20 -1.61
N GLY A 172 -12.03 0.52 -2.43
CA GLY A 172 -12.11 1.98 -2.38
C GLY A 172 -13.16 2.49 -1.40
N GLY A 173 -13.49 3.78 -1.55
CA GLY A 173 -14.44 4.47 -0.68
C GLY A 173 -13.88 4.80 0.71
N LEU A 174 -14.78 5.08 1.66
CA LEU A 174 -14.42 5.58 3.00
C LEU A 174 -13.52 4.63 3.80
N ALA A 175 -13.63 3.32 3.57
CA ALA A 175 -12.81 2.32 4.25
C ALA A 175 -11.30 2.48 3.94
N ARG A 176 -10.95 3.14 2.83
CA ARG A 176 -9.56 3.44 2.51
C ARG A 176 -8.94 4.45 3.49
N LEU A 177 -9.74 5.39 3.98
CA LEU A 177 -9.34 6.45 4.92
C LEU A 177 -9.39 6.01 6.39
N ALA A 178 -9.90 4.81 6.66
CA ALA A 178 -10.03 4.31 8.01
C ALA A 178 -8.67 4.11 8.68
N LYS A 179 -8.63 4.27 10.01
CA LYS A 179 -7.47 3.90 10.82
C LYS A 179 -7.10 2.45 10.54
N LYS A 180 -5.79 2.18 10.43
CA LYS A 180 -5.21 0.88 10.12
C LYS A 180 -4.28 0.46 11.24
N LEU A 181 -4.09 -0.83 11.39
CA LEU A 181 -3.05 -1.44 12.19
C LEU A 181 -2.12 -2.18 11.25
N VAL A 182 -0.85 -1.77 11.19
CA VAL A 182 0.19 -2.42 10.40
C VAL A 182 1.06 -3.25 11.32
N VAL A 183 1.06 -4.56 11.11
CA VAL A 183 1.86 -5.53 11.87
C VAL A 183 2.96 -6.09 10.98
N MET A 184 4.20 -5.99 11.42
CA MET A 184 5.37 -6.39 10.64
C MET A 184 6.16 -7.51 11.33
N ASP A 185 6.71 -8.43 10.54
CA ASP A 185 7.85 -9.22 10.98
C ASP A 185 9.10 -8.32 11.16
N VAL A 186 10.09 -8.85 11.88
CA VAL A 186 11.36 -8.17 12.12
C VAL A 186 12.43 -8.64 11.16
N ASP A 187 12.90 -9.87 11.34
CA ASP A 187 13.99 -10.45 10.56
C ASP A 187 13.59 -10.47 9.08
N SER A 188 14.53 -10.09 8.20
CA SER A 188 14.32 -9.98 6.74
C SER A 188 13.14 -9.08 6.28
N THR A 189 12.48 -8.35 7.19
CA THR A 189 11.34 -7.47 6.91
C THR A 189 11.59 -6.06 7.45
N LEU A 190 11.46 -5.81 8.76
CA LEU A 190 11.78 -4.51 9.37
C LEU A 190 13.29 -4.23 9.36
N ILE A 191 14.09 -5.28 9.54
CA ILE A 191 15.55 -5.25 9.49
C ILE A 191 16.06 -6.17 8.37
N GLN A 192 17.29 -5.95 7.93
CA GLN A 192 17.86 -6.68 6.80
C GLN A 192 18.48 -8.03 7.18
N GLN A 193 18.72 -8.27 8.47
CA GLN A 193 19.43 -9.44 8.98
C GLN A 193 18.48 -10.43 9.64
N GLU A 194 18.94 -11.67 9.76
CA GLU A 194 18.40 -12.68 10.67
C GLU A 194 19.15 -12.60 12.00
N VAL A 195 18.49 -12.16 13.07
CA VAL A 195 19.15 -11.94 14.39
C VAL A 195 19.83 -13.20 14.91
N ILE A 196 19.23 -14.38 14.69
CA ILE A 196 19.79 -15.64 15.17
C ILE A 196 21.08 -16.03 14.43
N GLU A 197 21.22 -15.66 13.16
CA GLU A 197 22.43 -15.90 12.38
C GLU A 197 23.57 -15.00 12.87
N LEU A 198 23.29 -13.72 13.12
CA LEU A 198 24.27 -12.80 13.73
C LEU A 198 24.77 -13.31 15.09
N LEU A 199 23.87 -13.84 15.93
CA LEU A 199 24.26 -14.45 17.21
C LEU A 199 25.15 -15.68 17.02
N ALA A 200 24.82 -16.52 16.03
CA ALA A 200 25.57 -17.74 15.72
C ALA A 200 26.98 -17.44 15.22
N GLU A 201 27.15 -16.39 14.41
CA GLU A 201 28.46 -15.91 13.94
C GLU A 201 29.36 -15.49 15.10
N LYS A 202 28.81 -14.77 16.10
CA LYS A 202 29.57 -14.33 17.29
C LYS A 202 30.13 -15.47 18.13
N VAL A 203 29.49 -16.63 18.11
CA VAL A 203 29.91 -17.80 18.89
C VAL A 203 30.53 -18.91 18.03
N GLY A 204 30.67 -18.70 16.72
CA GLY A 204 31.32 -19.63 15.79
C GLY A 204 30.48 -20.86 15.42
N VAL A 205 29.15 -20.77 15.50
CA VAL A 205 28.21 -21.88 15.23
C VAL A 205 27.29 -21.63 14.02
N ALA A 206 27.63 -20.66 13.17
CA ALA A 206 26.81 -20.26 12.02
C ALA A 206 26.46 -21.44 11.10
N ASP A 207 27.43 -22.29 10.73
CA ASP A 207 27.21 -23.46 9.86
C ASP A 207 26.18 -24.44 10.45
N GLN A 208 26.19 -24.60 11.77
CA GLN A 208 25.26 -25.50 12.48
C GLN A 208 23.84 -24.92 12.49
N VAL A 209 23.72 -23.61 12.71
CA VAL A 209 22.44 -22.90 12.62
C VAL A 209 21.86 -22.99 11.22
N VAL A 210 22.67 -22.79 10.18
CA VAL A 210 22.24 -22.94 8.77
C VAL A 210 21.72 -24.35 8.51
N SER A 211 22.42 -25.39 8.99
CA SER A 211 21.98 -26.78 8.82
C SER A 211 20.64 -27.05 9.50
N ILE A 212 20.40 -26.51 10.70
CA ILE A 212 19.12 -26.69 11.42
C ILE A 212 17.99 -25.90 10.73
N THR A 213 18.28 -24.68 10.25
CA THR A 213 17.31 -23.87 9.49
C THR A 213 16.92 -24.58 8.19
N ALA A 214 17.86 -25.20 7.49
CA ALA A 214 17.59 -25.97 6.29
C ALA A 214 16.69 -27.20 6.57
N ALA A 215 16.94 -27.93 7.66
CA ALA A 215 16.09 -29.05 8.08
C ALA A 215 14.66 -28.61 8.42
N ALA A 216 14.52 -27.47 9.11
CA ALA A 216 13.20 -26.89 9.41
C ALA A 216 12.45 -26.46 8.14
N MET A 217 13.15 -25.85 7.17
CA MET A 217 12.59 -25.51 5.87
C MET A 217 12.20 -26.74 5.03
N ALA A 218 12.86 -27.88 5.24
CA ALA A 218 12.52 -29.16 4.63
C ALA A 218 11.32 -29.86 5.32
N GLY A 219 10.81 -29.30 6.43
CA GLY A 219 9.71 -29.87 7.21
C GLY A 219 10.14 -31.01 8.14
N GLU A 220 11.44 -31.19 8.38
CA GLU A 220 11.98 -32.22 9.27
C GLU A 220 11.89 -31.84 10.75
N LEU A 221 11.78 -30.54 11.04
CA LEU A 221 11.61 -29.98 12.39
C LEU A 221 10.46 -28.98 12.38
N ASP A 222 9.66 -28.99 13.46
CA ASP A 222 8.71 -27.90 13.65
C ASP A 222 9.44 -26.59 14.03
N PHE A 223 8.73 -25.46 13.97
CA PHE A 223 9.33 -24.15 14.24
C PHE A 223 9.93 -24.04 15.65
N ALA A 224 9.22 -24.57 16.66
CA ALA A 224 9.63 -24.48 18.05
C ALA A 224 10.83 -25.38 18.34
N GLU A 225 10.85 -26.59 17.78
CA GLU A 225 11.98 -27.52 17.81
C GLU A 225 13.21 -26.90 17.13
N SER A 226 13.05 -26.35 15.93
CA SER A 226 14.12 -25.67 15.19
C SER A 226 14.66 -24.46 15.97
N LEU A 227 13.78 -23.64 16.55
CA LEU A 227 14.21 -22.49 17.35
C LEU A 227 14.98 -22.93 18.59
N ARG A 228 14.46 -23.90 19.37
CA ARG A 228 15.15 -24.42 20.56
C ARG A 228 16.50 -25.03 20.21
N ALA A 229 16.59 -25.79 19.10
CA ALA A 229 17.84 -26.37 18.64
C ALA A 229 18.88 -25.31 18.25
N ARG A 230 18.47 -24.26 17.53
CA ARG A 230 19.38 -23.15 17.16
C ARG A 230 19.82 -22.35 18.39
N VAL A 231 18.93 -22.09 19.33
CA VAL A 231 19.24 -21.34 20.56
C VAL A 231 20.13 -22.16 21.51
N ALA A 232 19.99 -23.48 21.55
CA ALA A 232 20.85 -24.36 22.35
C ALA A 232 22.33 -24.25 21.96
N LEU A 233 22.65 -23.95 20.69
CA LEU A 233 24.02 -23.72 20.23
C LEU A 233 24.65 -22.46 20.83
N LEU A 234 23.86 -21.54 21.38
CA LEU A 234 24.32 -20.29 21.99
C LEU A 234 24.66 -20.45 23.48
N THR A 235 24.55 -21.66 24.04
CA THR A 235 24.77 -21.95 25.47
C THR A 235 26.14 -21.47 25.95
N GLY A 236 26.17 -20.72 27.05
CA GLY A 236 27.39 -20.25 27.70
C GLY A 236 27.98 -18.99 27.10
N ALA A 237 27.43 -18.48 26.00
CA ALA A 237 27.84 -17.22 25.42
C ALA A 237 27.54 -16.04 26.38
N PRO A 238 28.44 -15.05 26.49
CA PRO A 238 28.22 -13.90 27.38
C PRO A 238 27.10 -13.01 26.86
N GLU A 239 26.28 -12.46 27.75
CA GLU A 239 25.15 -11.57 27.39
C GLU A 239 25.61 -10.35 26.57
N SER A 240 26.88 -9.94 26.71
CA SER A 240 27.47 -8.84 25.96
C SER A 240 27.37 -9.01 24.43
N ILE A 241 27.30 -10.24 23.91
CA ILE A 241 27.14 -10.46 22.46
C ILE A 241 25.84 -9.86 21.93
N LEU A 242 24.80 -9.74 22.78
CA LEU A 242 23.52 -9.16 22.38
C LEU A 242 23.68 -7.68 22.04
N ALA A 243 24.53 -6.95 22.78
CA ALA A 243 24.82 -5.55 22.49
C ALA A 243 25.62 -5.38 21.19
N GLU A 244 26.55 -6.31 20.91
CA GLU A 244 27.29 -6.34 19.64
C GLU A 244 26.36 -6.58 18.46
N VAL A 245 25.51 -7.61 18.52
CA VAL A 245 24.53 -7.91 17.47
C VAL A 245 23.60 -6.72 17.22
N ARG A 246 23.11 -6.06 18.27
CA ARG A 246 22.28 -4.84 18.14
C ARG A 246 22.97 -3.75 17.33
N SER A 247 24.29 -3.59 17.45
CA SER A 247 25.05 -2.56 16.73
C SER A 247 25.20 -2.84 15.22
N GLU A 248 24.97 -4.09 14.80
CA GLU A 248 25.09 -4.53 13.40
C GLU A 248 23.75 -4.52 12.67
N ILE A 249 22.63 -4.41 13.41
CA ILE A 249 21.29 -4.38 12.84
C ILE A 249 21.10 -3.14 11.97
N LYS A 250 20.65 -3.37 10.74
CA LYS A 250 20.28 -2.32 9.80
C LYS A 250 18.80 -2.42 9.50
N LEU A 251 18.11 -1.29 9.63
CA LEU A 251 16.73 -1.17 9.16
C LEU A 251 16.67 -1.38 7.65
N THR A 252 15.63 -2.07 7.21
CA THR A 252 15.30 -2.19 5.80
C THR A 252 15.10 -0.79 5.20
N PRO A 253 15.60 -0.50 3.98
CA PRO A 253 15.38 0.78 3.34
C PRO A 253 13.90 1.15 3.33
N GLY A 254 13.58 2.38 3.72
CA GLY A 254 12.20 2.84 3.85
C GLY A 254 11.49 2.48 5.17
N ALA A 255 12.01 1.57 5.99
CA ALA A 255 11.34 1.16 7.24
C ALA A 255 11.03 2.34 8.18
N ARG A 256 12.02 3.22 8.40
CA ARG A 256 11.84 4.42 9.23
C ARG A 256 10.79 5.38 8.63
N THR A 257 10.77 5.53 7.31
CA THR A 257 9.80 6.35 6.58
C THR A 257 8.40 5.78 6.74
N LEU A 258 8.23 4.47 6.50
CA LEU A 258 6.96 3.76 6.69
C LEU A 258 6.40 3.99 8.09
N VAL A 259 7.17 3.67 9.13
CA VAL A 259 6.70 3.77 10.53
C VAL A 259 6.32 5.20 10.88
N LYS A 260 7.18 6.18 10.57
CA LYS A 260 6.92 7.60 10.88
C LYS A 260 5.70 8.12 10.15
N THR A 261 5.55 7.81 8.86
CA THR A 261 4.39 8.26 8.07
C THR A 261 3.10 7.67 8.62
N LEU A 262 3.08 6.36 8.89
CA LEU A 262 1.91 5.69 9.46
C LEU A 262 1.48 6.29 10.81
N GLN A 263 2.45 6.49 11.71
CA GLN A 263 2.18 7.11 13.02
C GLN A 263 1.66 8.55 12.89
N LYS A 264 2.22 9.36 11.97
CA LYS A 264 1.75 10.73 11.70
C LYS A 264 0.30 10.76 11.20
N LEU A 265 -0.10 9.77 10.42
CA LEU A 265 -1.47 9.61 9.92
C LEU A 265 -2.43 8.98 10.94
N GLY A 266 -1.94 8.67 12.16
CA GLY A 266 -2.75 8.07 13.22
C GLY A 266 -3.00 6.57 13.06
N HIS A 267 -2.28 5.90 12.15
CA HIS A 267 -2.27 4.45 12.08
C HIS A 267 -1.42 3.87 13.22
N GLU A 268 -1.76 2.65 13.63
CA GLU A 268 -0.98 1.90 14.62
C GLU A 268 0.05 1.04 13.92
N VAL A 269 1.23 0.94 14.53
CA VAL A 269 2.29 0.06 14.07
C VAL A 269 2.61 -0.92 15.18
N ALA A 270 2.63 -2.20 14.85
CA ALA A 270 3.03 -3.26 15.76
C ALA A 270 4.04 -4.21 15.09
N VAL A 271 4.72 -4.99 15.92
CA VAL A 271 5.77 -5.91 15.47
C VAL A 271 5.56 -7.29 16.08
N VAL A 272 5.71 -8.33 15.28
CA VAL A 272 5.57 -9.73 15.73
C VAL A 272 6.72 -10.55 15.16
N SER A 273 7.63 -10.97 16.03
CA SER A 273 8.90 -11.57 15.64
C SER A 273 9.07 -12.99 16.18
N GLY A 274 9.70 -13.85 15.37
CA GLY A 274 10.29 -15.11 15.86
C GLY A 274 11.66 -14.92 16.51
N GLY A 275 12.25 -13.73 16.41
CA GLY A 275 13.50 -13.34 17.06
C GLY A 275 13.31 -12.97 18.53
N PHE A 276 14.24 -12.18 19.09
CA PHE A 276 14.37 -12.02 20.53
C PHE A 276 14.09 -10.60 21.02
N THR A 277 13.21 -10.48 22.03
CA THR A 277 12.80 -9.21 22.65
C THR A 277 14.00 -8.35 23.05
N ILE A 278 14.97 -8.97 23.72
CA ILE A 278 16.18 -8.28 24.18
C ILE A 278 16.95 -7.65 23.02
N VAL A 279 16.93 -8.20 21.82
CA VAL A 279 17.65 -7.63 20.66
C VAL A 279 16.85 -6.49 20.02
N ILE A 280 15.54 -6.68 19.82
CA ILE A 280 14.72 -5.77 19.02
C ILE A 280 14.19 -4.56 19.79
N GLU A 281 13.95 -4.69 21.10
CA GLU A 281 13.25 -3.68 21.90
C GLU A 281 13.89 -2.27 21.86
N PRO A 282 15.23 -2.11 21.92
CA PRO A 282 15.85 -0.80 21.78
C PRO A 282 15.55 -0.13 20.42
N LEU A 283 15.55 -0.92 19.33
CA LEU A 283 15.24 -0.44 17.99
C LEU A 283 13.77 -0.02 17.88
N LEU A 284 12.86 -0.83 18.44
CA LEU A 284 11.43 -0.51 18.45
C LEU A 284 11.13 0.77 19.23
N LYS A 285 11.83 0.98 20.35
CA LYS A 285 11.74 2.23 21.13
C LYS A 285 12.19 3.44 20.33
N GLU A 286 13.27 3.33 19.56
CA GLU A 286 13.73 4.40 18.66
C GLU A 286 12.70 4.74 17.57
N LEU A 287 11.97 3.74 17.09
CA LEU A 287 10.90 3.89 16.10
C LEU A 287 9.54 4.29 16.72
N GLY A 288 9.44 4.39 18.04
CA GLY A 288 8.19 4.69 18.74
C GLY A 288 7.14 3.56 18.66
N ILE A 289 7.56 2.32 18.38
CA ILE A 289 6.67 1.16 18.30
C ILE A 289 6.47 0.60 19.71
N VAL A 290 5.25 0.69 20.23
CA VAL A 290 4.91 0.28 21.61
C VAL A 290 4.20 -1.08 21.68
N ASN A 291 3.72 -1.59 20.55
CA ASN A 291 3.05 -2.88 20.45
C ASN A 291 4.00 -3.88 19.79
N TYR A 292 4.54 -4.82 20.56
CA TYR A 292 5.39 -5.87 20.00
C TYR A 292 5.26 -7.19 20.76
N ARG A 293 5.55 -8.28 20.07
CA ARG A 293 5.65 -9.63 20.63
C ARG A 293 6.83 -10.36 19.99
N ALA A 294 7.70 -10.95 20.80
CA ALA A 294 8.85 -11.71 20.35
C ALA A 294 9.24 -12.78 21.38
N ASN A 295 10.13 -13.69 21.01
CA ASN A 295 10.66 -14.70 21.93
C ASN A 295 11.60 -14.06 22.96
N THR A 296 11.83 -14.74 24.08
CA THR A 296 12.77 -14.28 25.13
C THR A 296 13.86 -15.31 25.32
N LEU A 297 15.11 -14.90 25.15
CA LEU A 297 16.27 -15.72 25.51
C LEU A 297 16.40 -15.77 27.03
N GLU A 298 16.61 -16.95 27.58
CA GLU A 298 16.94 -17.10 29.01
C GLU A 298 18.41 -16.74 29.26
N VAL A 299 18.63 -15.83 30.20
CA VAL A 299 19.94 -15.36 30.65
C VAL A 299 20.11 -15.69 32.12
N SER A 300 21.22 -16.32 32.47
CA SER A 300 21.58 -16.63 33.85
C SER A 300 23.05 -16.34 34.10
N ASN A 301 23.35 -15.63 35.19
CA ASN A 301 24.71 -15.21 35.56
C ASN A 301 25.48 -14.50 34.43
N GLY A 302 24.78 -13.64 33.67
CA GLY A 302 25.35 -12.87 32.55
C GLY A 302 25.71 -13.71 31.33
N LYS A 303 25.14 -14.91 31.19
CA LYS A 303 25.34 -15.83 30.06
C LYS A 303 24.03 -16.36 29.52
N LEU A 304 23.98 -16.61 28.22
CA LEU A 304 22.86 -17.32 27.58
C LEU A 304 22.83 -18.77 28.07
N THR A 305 21.67 -19.25 28.50
CA THR A 305 21.51 -20.65 28.94
C THR A 305 21.30 -21.63 27.80
N GLY A 306 21.04 -21.11 26.59
CA GLY A 306 20.63 -21.91 25.43
C GLY A 306 19.14 -22.26 25.41
N GLN A 307 18.33 -21.64 26.26
CA GLN A 307 16.88 -21.85 26.31
C GLN A 307 16.10 -20.61 25.87
N VAL A 308 14.90 -20.85 25.33
CA VAL A 308 13.89 -19.83 25.03
C VAL A 308 12.78 -19.96 26.07
N VAL A 309 12.40 -18.84 26.67
CA VAL A 309 11.31 -18.77 27.66
C VAL A 309 9.97 -18.89 26.93
N ASP A 310 9.12 -19.81 27.37
CA ASP A 310 7.77 -19.96 26.86
C ASP A 310 6.87 -18.75 27.24
N PRO A 311 5.84 -18.43 26.43
CA PRO A 311 5.44 -19.12 25.21
C PRO A 311 6.30 -18.72 24.01
N ILE A 312 6.60 -19.70 23.13
CA ILE A 312 7.26 -19.44 21.85
C ILE A 312 6.31 -18.76 20.87
N ILE A 313 6.82 -17.75 20.19
CA ILE A 313 6.14 -17.03 19.11
C ILE A 313 6.34 -17.79 17.80
N ASP A 314 5.51 -18.82 17.62
CA ASP A 314 5.41 -19.59 16.37
C ASP A 314 4.43 -18.93 15.38
N ARG A 315 4.19 -19.63 14.25
CA ARG A 315 3.30 -19.18 13.17
C ARG A 315 1.88 -18.86 13.67
N ALA A 316 1.30 -19.71 14.52
CA ALA A 316 -0.04 -19.50 15.06
C ALA A 316 -0.06 -18.35 16.08
N ALA A 317 0.98 -18.25 16.91
CA ALA A 317 1.16 -17.17 17.86
C ALA A 317 1.30 -15.81 17.15
N LYS A 318 1.89 -15.77 15.93
CA LYS A 318 1.94 -14.54 15.13
C LYS A 318 0.54 -14.06 14.72
N ALA A 319 -0.30 -14.97 14.24
CA ALA A 319 -1.68 -14.66 13.90
C ALA A 319 -2.50 -14.25 15.12
N GLN A 320 -2.29 -14.89 16.27
CA GLN A 320 -2.94 -14.48 17.51
C GLN A 320 -2.50 -13.09 17.95
N ALA A 321 -1.20 -12.75 17.84
CA ALA A 321 -0.69 -11.42 18.17
C ALA A 321 -1.32 -10.31 17.33
N LEU A 322 -1.51 -10.54 16.02
CA LEU A 322 -2.27 -9.63 15.15
C LEU A 322 -3.67 -9.37 15.71
N ARG A 323 -4.41 -10.42 16.08
CA ARG A 323 -5.77 -10.30 16.63
C ARG A 323 -5.78 -9.56 17.97
N ASP A 324 -4.84 -9.86 18.85
CA ASP A 324 -4.72 -9.21 20.15
C ASP A 324 -4.41 -7.71 19.99
N PHE A 325 -3.53 -7.35 19.05
CA PHE A 325 -3.22 -5.94 18.77
C PHE A 325 -4.38 -5.22 18.09
N ALA A 326 -5.11 -5.89 17.19
CA ALA A 326 -6.31 -5.35 16.56
C ALA A 326 -7.36 -5.00 17.63
N GLU A 327 -7.63 -5.92 18.56
CA GLU A 327 -8.52 -5.70 19.69
C GLU A 327 -8.03 -4.56 20.59
N LYS A 328 -6.75 -4.58 21.00
CA LYS A 328 -6.15 -3.56 21.86
C LYS A 328 -6.25 -2.15 21.26
N THR A 329 -6.12 -2.03 19.95
CA THR A 329 -6.11 -0.74 19.24
C THR A 329 -7.48 -0.31 18.72
N GLY A 330 -8.50 -1.17 18.85
CA GLY A 330 -9.84 -0.94 18.32
C GLY A 330 -9.90 -0.93 16.79
N VAL A 331 -8.93 -1.54 16.12
CA VAL A 331 -8.89 -1.65 14.65
C VAL A 331 -9.52 -3.00 14.27
N PRO A 332 -10.59 -3.03 13.46
CA PRO A 332 -11.19 -4.29 13.02
C PRO A 332 -10.26 -5.03 12.04
N LEU A 333 -10.35 -6.36 12.00
CA LEU A 333 -9.39 -7.21 11.27
C LEU A 333 -9.30 -6.89 9.77
N ASP A 334 -10.41 -6.51 9.14
CA ASP A 334 -10.46 -6.09 7.74
C ASP A 334 -9.68 -4.79 7.46
N GLN A 335 -9.34 -4.04 8.51
CA GLN A 335 -8.52 -2.83 8.47
C GLN A 335 -7.07 -3.06 8.97
N THR A 336 -6.69 -4.32 9.19
CA THR A 336 -5.31 -4.69 9.55
C THR A 336 -4.50 -5.07 8.33
N ILE A 337 -3.20 -4.80 8.39
CA ILE A 337 -2.22 -5.13 7.37
C ILE A 337 -1.12 -5.95 8.02
N ALA A 338 -0.76 -7.09 7.45
CA ALA A 338 0.35 -7.92 7.90
C ALA A 338 1.45 -7.92 6.83
N ILE A 339 2.70 -7.71 7.25
CA ILE A 339 3.86 -7.71 6.35
C ILE A 339 4.88 -8.72 6.86
N GLY A 340 5.28 -9.65 6.00
CA GLY A 340 6.31 -10.66 6.31
C GLY A 340 6.94 -11.25 5.05
N ASP A 341 8.04 -11.96 5.22
CA ASP A 341 8.81 -12.57 4.13
C ASP A 341 8.79 -14.11 4.18
N GLY A 342 8.49 -14.68 5.36
CA GLY A 342 8.75 -16.07 5.69
C GLY A 342 7.50 -16.94 5.82
N ALA A 343 7.70 -18.26 5.81
CA ALA A 343 6.61 -19.22 5.98
C ALA A 343 6.00 -19.19 7.40
N ASN A 344 6.77 -18.68 8.37
CA ASN A 344 6.34 -18.37 9.74
C ASN A 344 5.29 -17.25 9.80
N ASP A 345 5.16 -16.43 8.76
CA ASP A 345 4.19 -15.31 8.72
C ASP A 345 2.86 -15.69 8.08
N LEU A 346 2.77 -16.85 7.43
CA LEU A 346 1.63 -17.22 6.59
C LEU A 346 0.27 -17.11 7.31
N ASP A 347 0.18 -17.51 8.58
CA ASP A 347 -1.09 -17.40 9.32
C ASP A 347 -1.41 -15.95 9.72
N MET A 348 -0.38 -15.13 9.97
CA MET A 348 -0.54 -13.70 10.25
C MET A 348 -0.97 -12.96 8.98
N ILE A 349 -0.33 -13.25 7.85
CA ILE A 349 -0.67 -12.74 6.51
C ILE A 349 -2.11 -13.12 6.15
N ALA A 350 -2.49 -14.38 6.33
CA ALA A 350 -3.84 -14.85 6.02
C ALA A 350 -4.92 -14.31 6.97
N ALA A 351 -4.57 -13.93 8.20
CA ALA A 351 -5.51 -13.40 9.17
C ALA A 351 -5.78 -11.90 9.02
N ALA A 352 -4.91 -11.16 8.32
CA ALA A 352 -5.05 -9.73 8.10
C ALA A 352 -6.08 -9.40 7.00
N GLY A 353 -6.57 -8.16 6.99
CA GLY A 353 -7.42 -7.66 5.89
C GLY A 353 -6.65 -7.43 4.59
N LEU A 354 -5.34 -7.18 4.71
CA LEU A 354 -4.38 -7.15 3.62
C LEU A 354 -3.06 -7.80 4.06
N GLY A 355 -2.79 -9.00 3.55
CA GLY A 355 -1.51 -9.69 3.73
C GLY A 355 -0.51 -9.31 2.63
N ILE A 356 0.68 -8.84 3.03
CA ILE A 356 1.75 -8.40 2.13
C ILE A 356 2.98 -9.28 2.29
N ALA A 357 3.38 -9.93 1.21
CA ALA A 357 4.64 -10.67 1.11
C ALA A 357 5.79 -9.73 0.70
N PHE A 358 6.66 -9.33 1.63
CA PHE A 358 7.79 -8.43 1.37
C PHE A 358 9.06 -9.22 1.06
N ASN A 359 9.61 -9.06 -0.15
CA ASN A 359 10.78 -9.80 -0.67
C ASN A 359 10.76 -11.31 -0.38
N ALA A 360 9.55 -11.85 -0.32
CA ALA A 360 9.29 -13.15 0.27
C ALA A 360 9.64 -14.32 -0.66
N LYS A 361 9.75 -15.51 -0.08
CA LYS A 361 9.90 -16.75 -0.84
C LYS A 361 8.64 -17.04 -1.70
N PRO A 362 8.75 -17.79 -2.81
CA PRO A 362 7.62 -18.02 -3.73
C PRO A 362 6.35 -18.56 -3.06
N ALA A 363 6.48 -19.45 -2.07
CA ALA A 363 5.33 -19.99 -1.34
C ALA A 363 4.56 -18.92 -0.56
N VAL A 364 5.27 -17.95 0.02
CA VAL A 364 4.67 -16.84 0.79
C VAL A 364 4.03 -15.83 -0.16
N LYS A 365 4.73 -15.47 -1.25
CA LYS A 365 4.16 -14.63 -2.33
C LYS A 365 2.88 -15.23 -2.91
N ALA A 366 2.81 -16.56 -2.99
CA ALA A 366 1.65 -17.23 -3.54
C ALA A 366 0.42 -17.22 -2.63
N ALA A 367 0.62 -17.06 -1.31
CA ALA A 367 -0.42 -17.08 -0.31
C ALA A 367 -0.87 -15.68 0.16
N ALA A 368 -0.07 -14.65 -0.08
CA ALA A 368 -0.39 -13.27 0.28
C ALA A 368 -1.35 -12.60 -0.72
N ASP A 369 -2.12 -11.61 -0.26
CA ASP A 369 -3.01 -10.80 -1.11
C ASP A 369 -2.21 -9.93 -2.10
N SER A 370 -1.00 -9.52 -1.71
CA SER A 370 -0.08 -8.77 -2.55
C SER A 370 1.37 -9.09 -2.18
N SER A 371 2.28 -8.82 -3.12
CA SER A 371 3.72 -8.91 -2.88
C SER A 371 4.40 -7.59 -3.16
N LEU A 372 5.52 -7.37 -2.47
CA LEU A 372 6.46 -6.29 -2.75
C LEU A 372 7.82 -6.92 -2.99
N SER A 373 8.35 -6.75 -4.19
CA SER A 373 9.60 -7.34 -4.66
C SER A 373 10.74 -6.31 -4.76
N ALA A 374 10.43 -5.04 -4.54
CA ALA A 374 11.44 -4.00 -4.40
C ALA A 374 11.98 -3.96 -2.95
N PRO A 375 13.28 -3.66 -2.75
CA PRO A 375 13.90 -3.65 -1.42
C PRO A 375 13.59 -2.38 -0.60
N TYR A 376 12.39 -1.82 -0.74
CA TYR A 376 11.97 -0.56 -0.10
C TYR A 376 10.65 -0.78 0.64
N LEU A 377 10.72 -0.87 1.97
CA LEU A 377 9.58 -1.19 2.83
C LEU A 377 8.52 -0.08 2.84
N ASP A 378 8.90 1.17 2.59
CA ASP A 378 7.98 2.30 2.43
C ASP A 378 7.11 2.21 1.17
N SER A 379 7.38 1.28 0.25
CA SER A 379 6.49 1.01 -0.89
C SER A 379 5.09 0.55 -0.47
N VAL A 380 4.95 0.02 0.75
CA VAL A 380 3.65 -0.29 1.36
C VAL A 380 2.75 0.95 1.40
N LEU A 381 3.29 2.15 1.62
CA LEU A 381 2.51 3.40 1.68
C LEU A 381 1.71 3.63 0.39
N TYR A 382 2.30 3.29 -0.76
CA TYR A 382 1.65 3.44 -2.06
C TYR A 382 0.46 2.48 -2.22
N LEU A 383 0.53 1.28 -1.62
CA LEU A 383 -0.59 0.35 -1.57
C LEU A 383 -1.76 0.90 -0.74
N LEU A 384 -1.48 1.77 0.21
CA LEU A 384 -2.48 2.44 1.04
C LEU A 384 -3.03 3.71 0.40
N GLY A 385 -2.51 4.12 -0.76
CA GLY A 385 -2.90 5.36 -1.46
C GLY A 385 -2.19 6.61 -0.98
N ILE A 386 -1.14 6.46 -0.18
CA ILE A 386 -0.33 7.58 0.27
C ILE A 386 0.70 7.85 -0.82
N SER A 387 0.69 9.03 -1.44
CA SER A 387 1.60 9.35 -2.53
C SER A 387 3.02 9.66 -2.02
N ARG A 388 4.01 9.56 -2.91
CA ARG A 388 5.38 9.96 -2.57
C ARG A 388 5.48 11.44 -2.20
N GLU A 389 4.71 12.28 -2.87
CA GLU A 389 4.66 13.72 -2.62
C GLU A 389 4.10 14.02 -1.21
N ASP A 390 3.09 13.27 -0.77
CA ASP A 390 2.56 13.35 0.60
C ASP A 390 3.61 12.92 1.64
N VAL A 391 4.36 11.85 1.34
CA VAL A 391 5.43 11.38 2.23
C VAL A 391 6.54 12.42 2.38
N GLU A 392 6.92 13.09 1.29
CA GLU A 392 7.97 14.09 1.31
C GLU A 392 7.52 15.38 2.00
N SER A 393 6.32 15.87 1.69
CA SER A 393 5.76 17.06 2.33
C SER A 393 5.54 16.88 3.84
N ALA A 394 5.16 15.69 4.29
CA ALA A 394 5.00 15.41 5.72
C ALA A 394 6.32 15.27 6.48
N ASN A 395 7.45 15.06 5.80
CA ASN A 395 8.77 14.85 6.42
C ASN A 395 9.69 16.07 6.37
N ILE A 396 9.27 17.14 5.68
CA ILE A 396 9.76 18.51 5.85
C ILE A 396 9.09 19.09 7.10
#